data_AF-A0A3N5BBG4-F1
#
_entry.id   AF-A0A3N5BBG4-F1
#
_cell.length_a   1.000
_cell.length_b   1.000
_cell.length_c   1.000
_cell.angle_alpha   90.00
_cell.angle_beta   90.00
_cell.angle_gamma   90.00
#
_symmetry.space_group_name_H-M   'P 1'
#
loop_
_entity.id
_entity.type
_entity.pdbx_description
1 polymer ?
#
loop_
_entity_poly.entity_id
_entity_poly.type
_entity_poly.pdbx_seq_one_letter_code
_entity_poly.pdbx_strand_id
1 'polypeptide(L)'
;MITLQELKEKEFTAEELMDMMKEVTSYNGTFDNIEPYYMDSFDEIMDGLTPTEIARRMTSEFNIYDDYFIFNGYGNLESLSDYEVDKLMFDNAGDITSEYWELVDNGDIHDYEGYTEE
;
A
#
# COMPACT_ATOMS: atom_id res chain seq x y z
N MET A 1 -18.79 -0.95 -17.53
CA MET A 1 -17.44 -1.19 -18.10
C MET A 1 -16.84 0.18 -18.39
N ILE A 2 -16.26 0.76 -17.34
CA ILE A 2 -15.49 2.00 -17.40
C ILE A 2 -14.22 1.69 -18.20
N THR A 3 -13.82 2.60 -19.07
CA THR A 3 -12.69 2.44 -19.98
C THR A 3 -11.40 2.88 -19.30
N LEU A 4 -10.25 2.31 -19.71
CA LEU A 4 -8.89 2.79 -19.36
C LEU A 4 -8.64 4.29 -19.64
N GLN A 5 -9.58 4.94 -20.33
CA GLN A 5 -9.53 6.35 -20.68
C GLN A 5 -10.18 7.23 -19.61
N GLU A 6 -11.17 6.71 -18.86
CA GLU A 6 -11.76 7.36 -17.68
C GLU A 6 -10.81 7.26 -16.46
N LEU A 7 -10.00 6.19 -16.38
CA LEU A 7 -8.85 6.07 -15.45
C LEU A 7 -7.81 7.21 -15.57
N LYS A 8 -7.79 7.94 -16.69
CA LYS A 8 -6.74 8.92 -17.01
C LYS A 8 -7.10 10.37 -16.69
N GLU A 9 -8.32 10.68 -16.26
CA GLU A 9 -8.77 12.07 -16.11
C GLU A 9 -8.82 12.56 -14.64
N LYS A 10 -8.78 11.65 -13.65
CA LYS A 10 -8.71 11.99 -12.22
C LYS A 10 -7.27 11.80 -11.72
N GLU A 11 -6.59 12.89 -11.42
CA GLU A 11 -5.29 12.84 -10.74
C GLU A 11 -5.54 12.60 -9.25
N PHE A 12 -5.36 11.35 -8.81
CA PHE A 12 -5.37 11.01 -7.39
C PHE A 12 -4.07 11.43 -6.72
N THR A 13 -4.15 11.85 -5.47
CA THR A 13 -3.00 12.04 -4.58
C THR A 13 -2.45 10.69 -4.12
N ALA A 14 -1.19 10.67 -3.66
CA ALA A 14 -0.61 9.46 -3.09
C ALA A 14 -1.38 8.95 -1.86
N GLU A 15 -1.97 9.86 -1.07
CA GLU A 15 -2.80 9.53 0.09
C GLU A 15 -4.09 8.80 -0.34
N GLU A 16 -4.81 9.32 -1.34
CA GLU A 16 -6.02 8.65 -1.87
C GLU A 16 -5.69 7.28 -2.48
N LEU A 17 -4.56 7.17 -3.18
CA LEU A 17 -4.08 5.88 -3.71
C LEU A 17 -3.74 4.91 -2.57
N MET A 18 -3.13 5.40 -1.49
CA MET A 18 -2.82 4.58 -0.32
C MET A 18 -4.09 4.09 0.39
N ASP A 19 -5.12 4.93 0.49
CA ASP A 19 -6.40 4.56 1.08
C ASP A 19 -7.10 3.48 0.25
N MET A 20 -7.18 3.66 -1.07
CA MET A 20 -7.70 2.63 -1.98
C MET A 20 -6.91 1.32 -1.87
N MET A 21 -5.57 1.40 -1.86
CA MET A 21 -4.69 0.25 -1.75
C MET A 21 -4.91 -0.52 -0.44
N LYS A 22 -5.05 0.19 0.69
CA LYS A 22 -5.33 -0.43 2.00
C LYS A 22 -6.68 -1.13 2.02
N GLU A 23 -7.72 -0.56 1.43
CA GLU A 23 -9.03 -1.20 1.32
C GLU A 23 -8.96 -2.49 0.48
N VAL A 24 -8.28 -2.44 -0.67
CA VAL A 24 -8.07 -3.65 -1.50
C VAL A 24 -7.28 -4.70 -0.72
N THR A 25 -6.16 -4.32 -0.11
CA THR A 25 -5.27 -5.22 0.66
C THR A 25 -6.01 -5.87 1.83
N SER A 26 -6.80 -5.08 2.57
CA SER A 26 -7.64 -5.58 3.67
C SER A 26 -8.65 -6.63 3.18
N TYR A 27 -9.20 -6.47 1.97
CA TYR A 27 -10.16 -7.41 1.41
C TYR A 27 -9.52 -8.69 0.85
N ASN A 28 -8.45 -8.58 0.04
CA ASN A 28 -7.91 -9.71 -0.72
C ASN A 28 -6.38 -9.90 -0.66
N GLY A 29 -5.64 -8.99 -0.05
CA GLY A 29 -4.17 -9.05 0.09
C GLY A 29 -3.38 -8.77 -1.19
N THR A 30 -4.01 -8.23 -2.25
CA THR A 30 -3.34 -8.02 -3.56
C THR A 30 -2.08 -7.16 -3.45
N PHE A 31 -2.04 -6.20 -2.52
CA PHE A 31 -0.92 -5.27 -2.36
C PHE A 31 -0.14 -5.45 -1.04
N ASP A 32 -0.25 -6.61 -0.37
CA ASP A 32 0.49 -6.94 0.86
C ASP A 32 2.00 -6.64 0.75
N ASN A 33 2.56 -6.79 -0.45
CA ASN A 33 3.99 -6.63 -0.71
C ASN A 33 4.46 -5.19 -0.92
N ILE A 34 3.54 -4.22 -0.90
CA ILE A 34 3.82 -2.78 -1.03
C ILE A 34 3.08 -1.95 0.02
N GLU A 35 2.41 -2.58 0.99
CA GLU A 35 1.67 -1.89 2.04
C GLU A 35 2.62 -1.18 3.02
N PRO A 36 2.62 0.16 3.09
CA PRO A 36 3.49 0.91 3.97
C PRO A 36 2.90 1.00 5.38
N TYR A 37 3.72 0.64 6.36
CA TYR A 37 3.45 0.81 7.78
C TYR A 37 4.29 1.96 8.31
N TYR A 38 3.72 2.84 9.12
CA TYR A 38 4.50 3.87 9.82
C TYR A 38 5.59 3.23 10.66
N MET A 39 6.79 3.79 10.64
CA MET A 39 7.92 3.30 11.43
C MET A 39 7.60 3.29 12.94
N ASP A 40 6.78 4.23 13.41
CA ASP A 40 6.31 4.27 14.81
C ASP A 40 5.44 3.06 15.20
N SER A 41 4.85 2.36 14.23
CA SER A 41 4.08 1.12 14.44
C SER A 41 4.94 -0.14 14.36
N PHE A 42 6.26 -0.03 14.16
CA PHE A 42 7.14 -1.18 13.97
C PHE A 42 7.09 -2.16 15.15
N ASP A 43 7.09 -1.66 16.39
CA ASP A 43 7.01 -2.50 17.59
C ASP A 43 5.70 -3.29 17.67
N GLU A 44 4.59 -2.70 17.22
CA GLU A 44 3.27 -3.36 17.20
C GLU A 44 3.21 -4.44 16.12
N ILE A 45 3.67 -4.12 14.91
CA ILE A 45 3.65 -5.04 13.76
C ILE A 45 4.62 -6.21 13.94
N MET A 46 5.74 -6.00 14.63
CA MET A 46 6.72 -7.06 14.93
C MET A 46 6.39 -7.86 16.18
N ASP A 47 5.30 -7.57 16.89
CA ASP A 47 4.96 -8.28 18.11
C ASP A 47 4.85 -9.79 17.88
N GLY A 48 5.38 -10.56 18.83
CA GLY A 48 5.47 -12.02 18.72
C GLY A 48 6.67 -12.56 17.92
N LEU A 49 7.45 -11.72 17.22
CA LEU A 49 8.72 -12.13 16.60
C LEU A 49 9.91 -11.98 17.57
N THR A 50 10.86 -12.90 17.49
CA THR A 50 12.12 -12.76 18.21
C THR A 50 13.03 -11.72 17.53
N PRO A 51 13.94 -11.07 18.27
CA PRO A 51 14.91 -10.15 17.66
C PRO A 51 15.74 -10.76 16.53
N THR A 52 16.03 -12.08 16.59
CA THR A 52 16.74 -12.78 15.52
C THR A 52 15.89 -12.96 14.27
N GLU A 53 14.58 -13.17 14.42
CA GLU A 53 13.66 -13.26 13.30
C GLU A 53 13.48 -11.91 12.61
N ILE A 54 13.42 -10.83 13.38
CA ILE A 54 13.37 -9.46 12.84
C ILE A 54 14.68 -9.14 12.10
N ALA A 55 15.83 -9.36 12.75
CA ALA A 55 17.14 -9.08 12.16
C ALA A 55 17.41 -9.86 10.86
N ARG A 56 16.81 -11.04 10.69
CA ARG A 56 16.94 -11.83 9.44
C ARG A 56 16.14 -11.27 8.28
N ARG A 57 15.10 -10.48 8.56
CA ARG A 57 14.25 -9.83 7.54
C ARG A 57 14.82 -8.48 7.13
N MET A 58 15.55 -7.81 8.02
CA MET A 58 16.17 -6.51 7.72
C MET A 58 17.29 -6.68 6.69
N THR A 59 17.22 -5.88 5.63
CA THR A 59 18.31 -5.74 4.66
C THR A 59 19.41 -4.82 5.22
N SER A 60 20.58 -4.77 4.58
CA SER A 60 21.67 -3.87 4.99
C SER A 60 21.32 -2.39 4.85
N GLU A 61 20.31 -2.08 4.02
CA GLU A 61 19.90 -0.71 3.71
C GLU A 61 18.75 -0.22 4.61
N PHE A 62 18.20 -1.08 5.46
CA PHE A 62 17.07 -0.71 6.32
C PHE A 62 17.48 0.39 7.31
N ASN A 63 16.77 1.51 7.27
CA ASN A 63 16.99 2.67 8.09
C ASN A 63 15.78 2.93 9.00
N ILE A 64 15.99 2.79 10.31
CA ILE A 64 14.96 3.02 11.34
C ILE A 64 14.52 4.49 11.46
N TYR A 65 15.21 5.41 10.77
CA TYR A 65 14.89 6.84 10.77
C TYR A 65 14.04 7.26 9.56
N ASP A 66 13.71 6.33 8.67
CA ASP A 66 12.74 6.59 7.61
C ASP A 66 11.31 6.56 8.19
N ASP A 67 10.36 7.09 7.42
CA ASP A 67 9.00 7.32 7.87
C ASP A 67 8.16 6.03 7.88
N TYR A 68 8.47 5.07 7.00
CA TYR A 68 7.73 3.82 6.83
C TYR A 68 8.63 2.60 6.68
N PHE A 69 8.01 1.43 6.80
CA PHE A 69 8.55 0.16 6.35
C PHE A 69 7.49 -0.66 5.61
N ILE A 70 7.95 -1.55 4.73
CA ILE A 70 7.11 -2.54 4.02
C ILE A 70 7.67 -3.95 4.23
N PHE A 71 6.83 -4.96 4.02
CA PHE A 71 7.29 -6.31 3.72
C PHE A 71 7.31 -6.48 2.20
N ASN A 72 8.48 -6.65 1.59
CA ASN A 72 8.53 -6.89 0.16
C ASN A 72 8.03 -8.30 -0.19
N GLY A 73 7.92 -8.62 -1.49
CA GLY A 73 7.41 -9.92 -1.97
C GLY A 73 8.22 -11.16 -1.53
N TYR A 74 9.40 -10.97 -0.90
CA TYR A 74 10.19 -12.05 -0.31
C TYR A 74 10.04 -12.14 1.22
N GLY A 75 9.22 -11.27 1.82
CA GLY A 75 9.03 -11.15 3.27
C GLY A 75 10.19 -10.45 3.99
N ASN A 76 11.05 -9.74 3.26
CA ASN A 76 12.11 -8.91 3.83
C ASN A 76 11.58 -7.50 4.12
N LEU A 77 12.22 -6.84 5.08
CA LEU A 77 11.92 -5.48 5.47
C LEU A 77 12.71 -4.48 4.62
N GLU A 78 11.99 -3.53 4.06
CA GLU A 78 12.54 -2.33 3.40
C GLU A 78 11.96 -1.10 4.11
N SER A 79 12.80 -0.11 4.39
CA SER A 79 12.38 1.18 4.93
C SER A 79 12.21 2.18 3.80
N LEU A 80 11.28 3.11 3.94
CA LEU A 80 10.93 4.08 2.91
C LEU A 80 10.68 5.45 3.55
N SER A 81 11.23 6.49 2.95
CA SER A 81 10.84 7.87 3.25
C SER A 81 9.44 8.19 2.70
N ASP A 82 8.81 9.25 3.19
CA ASP A 82 7.55 9.81 2.64
C ASP A 82 7.60 9.91 1.09
N TYR A 83 8.71 10.45 0.55
CA TYR A 83 8.88 10.62 -0.89
C TYR A 83 8.91 9.28 -1.66
N GLU A 84 9.50 8.24 -1.07
CA GLU A 84 9.56 6.92 -1.69
C GLU A 84 8.21 6.22 -1.65
N VAL A 85 7.42 6.44 -0.60
CA VAL A 85 6.03 5.97 -0.53
C VAL A 85 5.17 6.66 -1.56
N ASP A 86 5.25 7.99 -1.71
CA ASP A 86 4.53 8.72 -2.74
C ASP A 86 4.83 8.14 -4.13
N LYS A 87 6.12 7.96 -4.43
CA LYS A 87 6.55 7.38 -5.69
C LYS A 87 6.01 5.96 -5.86
N LEU A 88 6.04 5.13 -4.82
CA LEU A 88 5.51 3.76 -4.85
C LEU A 88 4.02 3.76 -5.18
N MET A 89 3.23 4.66 -4.59
CA MET A 89 1.80 4.80 -4.89
C MET A 89 1.57 5.21 -6.35
N PHE A 90 2.30 6.21 -6.85
CA PHE A 90 2.15 6.65 -8.23
C PHE A 90 2.62 5.60 -9.25
N ASP A 91 3.70 4.87 -8.97
CA ASP A 91 4.21 3.81 -9.84
C ASP A 91 3.20 2.63 -9.95
N ASN A 92 2.32 2.43 -8.95
CA ASN A 92 1.30 1.38 -8.92
C ASN A 92 -0.14 1.91 -9.10
N ALA A 93 -0.33 3.20 -9.39
CA ALA A 93 -1.64 3.85 -9.37
C ALA A 93 -2.68 3.16 -10.27
N GLY A 94 -2.27 2.69 -11.44
CA GLY A 94 -3.15 2.00 -12.39
C GLY A 94 -3.68 0.67 -11.86
N ASP A 95 -2.83 -0.10 -11.18
CA ASP A 95 -3.23 -1.40 -10.62
C ASP A 95 -4.11 -1.19 -9.39
N ILE A 96 -3.74 -0.24 -8.51
CA ILE A 96 -4.53 0.13 -7.33
C ILE A 96 -5.94 0.54 -7.71
N THR A 97 -6.08 1.50 -8.63
CA THR A 97 -7.38 2.03 -9.05
C THR A 97 -8.22 0.98 -9.77
N SER A 98 -7.61 0.16 -10.64
CA SER A 98 -8.31 -0.91 -11.35
C SER A 98 -8.91 -1.94 -10.39
N GLU A 99 -8.11 -2.43 -9.44
CA GLU A 99 -8.55 -3.44 -8.46
C GLU A 99 -9.62 -2.86 -7.52
N TYR A 100 -9.41 -1.64 -7.02
CA TYR A 100 -10.38 -0.96 -6.15
C TYR A 100 -11.75 -0.81 -6.84
N TRP A 101 -11.77 -0.34 -8.10
CA TRP A 101 -13.02 -0.19 -8.86
C TRP A 101 -13.70 -1.51 -9.17
N GLU A 102 -12.94 -2.57 -9.46
CA GLU A 102 -13.53 -3.89 -9.67
C GLU A 102 -14.23 -4.40 -8.40
N LEU A 103 -13.60 -4.24 -7.23
CA LEU A 103 -14.21 -4.63 -5.96
C LEU A 103 -15.46 -3.78 -5.62
N VAL A 104 -15.44 -2.48 -5.92
CA VAL A 104 -16.61 -1.61 -5.73
C VAL A 104 -17.75 -2.00 -6.69
N ASP A 105 -17.47 -2.23 -7.98
CA ASP A 105 -18.49 -2.61 -8.99
C ASP A 105 -19.13 -3.97 -8.65
N ASN A 106 -18.35 -4.89 -8.09
CA ASN A 106 -18.83 -6.18 -7.62
C ASN A 106 -19.62 -6.09 -6.29
N GLY A 107 -19.54 -4.95 -5.58
CA GLY A 107 -20.18 -4.75 -4.28
C GLY A 107 -19.46 -5.47 -3.13
N ASP A 108 -18.19 -5.80 -3.32
CA ASP A 108 -17.34 -6.47 -2.32
C ASP A 108 -16.81 -5.48 -1.28
N ILE A 109 -16.52 -4.25 -1.70
CA ILE A 109 -16.15 -3.13 -0.83
C ILE A 109 -17.07 -1.92 -1.10
N HIS A 110 -17.15 -0.99 -0.15
CA HIS A 110 -17.96 0.22 -0.27
C HIS A 110 -17.07 1.45 -0.45
N ASP A 111 -17.35 2.25 -1.47
CA ASP A 111 -16.72 3.55 -1.68
C ASP A 111 -17.37 4.63 -0.81
N TYR A 112 -16.80 4.87 0.37
CA TYR A 112 -17.26 5.92 1.29
C TYR A 112 -16.71 7.31 0.94
N GLU A 113 -15.57 7.34 0.24
CA GLU A 113 -14.81 8.57 -0.05
C GLU A 113 -15.16 9.18 -1.42
N GLY A 114 -15.90 8.46 -2.26
CA GLY A 114 -16.35 8.93 -3.57
C GLY A 114 -15.24 8.86 -4.63
N TYR A 115 -14.33 7.90 -4.51
CA TYR A 115 -13.25 7.71 -5.48
C TYR A 115 -13.77 7.25 -6.85
N THR A 116 -14.93 6.59 -6.89
CA THR A 116 -15.59 6.08 -8.09
C THR A 116 -16.58 7.06 -8.74
N GLU A 117 -16.91 8.17 -8.07
CA GLU A 117 -17.83 9.20 -8.62
C GLU A 117 -17.09 10.23 -9.52
N GLU A 118 -17.75 10.63 -10.62
CA GLU A 118 -17.32 11.65 -11.60
C GLU A 118 -17.44 13.10 -11.08
#